data_AF-A0A1D8GDJ6-F1
#
_entry.id   AF-A0A1D8GDJ6-F1
#
_cell.length_a   1.000
_cell.length_b   1.000
_cell.length_c   1.000
_cell.angle_alpha   90.00
_cell.angle_beta   90.00
_cell.angle_gamma   90.00
#
_symmetry.space_group_name_H-M   'P 1'
#
loop_
_entity.id
_entity.type
_entity.pdbx_description
1 polymer ?
#
loop_
_entity_poly.entity_id
_entity_poly.type
_entity_poly.pdbx_seq_one_letter_code
_entity_poly.pdbx_strand_id
1 'polypeptide(L)' 'MTFGKLDEKATKLIVTPKIYFSTNRGEVSFDEKGNETKLEPIQTMEDREVILEDIVVELH' A
#
# COMPACT_ATOMS: atom_id res chain seq x y z
N MET A 1 12.81 -8.00 -6.94
CA MET A 1 13.58 -6.74 -6.92
C MET A 1 14.52 -6.79 -5.74
N THR A 2 15.77 -6.36 -5.89
CA THR A 2 16.76 -6.31 -4.79
C THR A 2 17.29 -4.88 -4.69
N PHE A 3 17.86 -4.53 -3.53
CA PHE A 3 18.55 -3.25 -3.38
C PHE A 3 19.80 -3.20 -4.27
N GLY A 4 20.24 -1.97 -4.59
CA GLY A 4 21.53 -1.73 -5.25
C GLY A 4 22.71 -2.14 -4.37
N LYS A 5 23.93 -2.05 -4.93
CA LYS A 5 25.15 -2.33 -4.18
C LYS A 5 25.19 -1.45 -2.92
N LEU A 6 25.40 -2.07 -1.77
CA LEU A 6 25.59 -1.41 -0.48
C LEU A 6 26.87 -0.55 -0.54
N ASP A 7 26.80 0.67 0.01
CA ASP A 7 28.00 1.50 0.19
C ASP A 7 28.97 0.80 1.16
N GLU A 8 30.19 0.58 0.71
CA GLU A 8 31.24 -0.12 1.47
C GLU A 8 31.65 0.61 2.75
N LYS A 9 31.30 1.91 2.88
CA LYS A 9 31.55 2.71 4.09
C LYS A 9 30.33 2.81 5.01
N ALA A 10 29.18 2.26 4.63
CA ALA A 10 27.98 2.32 5.46
C ALA A 10 28.15 1.44 6.71
N THR A 11 27.89 2.03 7.87
CA THR A 11 27.92 1.32 9.17
C THR A 11 26.54 0.93 9.65
N LYS A 12 25.49 1.54 9.09
CA LYS A 12 24.09 1.28 9.46
C LYS A 12 23.18 1.36 8.24
N LEU A 13 22.12 0.57 8.26
CA LEU A 13 20.96 0.71 7.39
C LEU A 13 19.77 1.16 8.23
N ILE A 14 19.13 2.26 7.83
CA ILE A 14 17.89 2.74 8.43
C ILE A 14 16.76 2.40 7.46
N VAL A 15 15.79 1.64 7.93
CA VAL A 15 14.63 1.21 7.16
C VAL A 15 13.38 1.84 7.75
N THR A 16 12.68 2.66 6.96
CA THR A 16 11.39 3.25 7.33
C THR A 16 10.28 2.48 6.60
N PRO A 17 9.53 1.60 7.27
CA PRO A 17 8.45 0.85 6.63
C PRO A 17 7.26 1.76 6.32
N LYS A 18 6.71 1.62 5.11
CA LYS A 18 5.47 2.28 4.70
C LYS A 18 4.44 1.23 4.30
N ILE A 19 3.26 1.31 4.90
CA ILE A 19 2.12 0.45 4.57
C ILE A 19 1.10 1.29 3.81
N TYR A 20 0.77 0.84 2.60
CA TYR A 20 -0.25 1.45 1.75
C TYR A 20 -1.54 0.63 1.84
N PHE A 21 -2.66 1.29 2.11
CA PHE A 21 -3.98 0.66 2.07
C PHE A 21 -4.67 1.04 0.75
N SER A 22 -5.25 0.06 0.08
CA SER A 22 -6.16 0.31 -1.04
C SER A 22 -7.49 -0.34 -0.74
N THR A 23 -8.58 0.37 -1.01
CA THR A 23 -9.93 -0.15 -0.82
C THR A 23 -10.54 -0.39 -2.19
N ASN A 24 -10.82 -1.66 -2.49
CA ASN A 24 -11.62 -2.01 -3.66
C ASN A 24 -13.07 -2.15 -3.19
N ARG A 25 -13.95 -1.28 -3.68
CA ARG A 25 -15.39 -1.43 -3.44
C ARG A 25 -16.04 -2.01 -4.70
N GLY A 26 -16.69 -3.14 -4.54
CA GLY A 26 -17.64 -3.67 -5.53
C GLY A 26 -19.03 -3.19 -5.14
N GLU A 27 -19.74 -2.57 -6.07
CA GLU A 27 -21.09 -2.07 -5.83
C GLU A 27 -22.06 -2.70 -6.84
N VAL A 28 -23.30 -2.89 -6.41
CA VAL A 28 -24.42 -3.27 -7.28
C VAL A 28 -25.52 -2.25 -7.04
N SER A 29 -26.18 -1.82 -8.11
CA SER A 29 -27.37 -0.98 -8.03
C SER A 29 -28.60 -1.79 -8.42
N PHE A 30 -29.74 -1.42 -7.87
CA PHE A 30 -31.04 -1.97 -8.25
C PHE A 30 -31.85 -0.88 -8.95
N ASP A 31 -32.45 -1.22 -10.10
CA ASP A 31 -33.39 -0.32 -10.76
C ASP A 31 -34.76 -0.32 -10.04
N GLU A 32 -35.68 0.55 -10.46
CA GLU A 32 -37.04 0.64 -9.88
C GLU A 32 -37.87 -0.64 -10.06
N LYS A 33 -37.41 -1.59 -10.89
CA LYS A 33 -38.04 -2.88 -11.16
C LYS A 33 -37.35 -4.03 -10.40
N GLY A 34 -36.31 -3.73 -9.61
CA GLY A 34 -35.56 -4.70 -8.82
C GLY A 34 -34.49 -5.47 -9.60
N ASN A 35 -34.15 -5.08 -10.83
CA ASN A 35 -33.06 -5.72 -11.58
C ASN A 35 -31.70 -5.23 -11.07
N GLU A 36 -30.81 -6.17 -10.80
CA GLU A 36 -29.44 -5.89 -10.37
C GLU A 36 -28.57 -5.46 -11.56
N THR A 37 -27.81 -4.38 -11.39
CA THR A 37 -26.76 -3.97 -12.31
C THR A 37 -25.43 -3.90 -11.55
N LYS A 38 -24.43 -4.63 -12.06
CA LYS A 38 -23.08 -4.59 -11.51
C LYS A 38 -22.43 -3.25 -11.86
N LEU A 39 -21.93 -2.54 -10.86
CA LEU A 39 -21.15 -1.32 -11.05
C LEU A 39 -19.67 -1.66 -11.18
N GLU A 40 -18.95 -0.89 -12.00
CA GLU A 40 -17.50 -1.02 -12.11
C GLU A 40 -16.85 -0.77 -10.74
N PRO A 41 -15.90 -1.62 -10.31
CA PRO A 41 -15.23 -1.42 -9.04
C PRO A 41 -14.55 -0.05 -9.02
N ILE A 42 -14.92 0.78 -8.05
CA ILE A 42 -14.23 2.04 -7.82
C ILE A 42 -13.03 1.71 -6.94
N GLN A 43 -11.83 1.79 -7.52
CA GLN A 43 -10.61 1.84 -6.72
C GLN A 43 -10.52 3.24 -6.13
N THR A 44 -11.00 3.39 -4.90
CA THR A 44 -10.70 4.59 -4.13
C THR A 44 -9.29 4.41 -3.57
N MET A 45 -8.32 5.12 -4.15
CA MET A 45 -7.09 5.44 -3.42
C MET A 45 -7.49 6.42 -2.31
N GLU A 46 -8.15 5.93 -1.27
CA GLU A 46 -7.98 6.58 0.01
C GLU A 46 -6.51 6.39 0.34
N ASP A 47 -5.69 7.42 0.11
CA ASP A 47 -4.25 7.48 0.41
C ASP A 47 -4.01 7.40 1.91
N ARG A 48 -4.48 6.31 2.53
CA ARG A 48 -4.13 5.94 3.88
C ARG A 48 -2.78 5.27 3.77
N GLU A 49 -1.74 6.04 4.07
CA GLU A 49 -0.44 5.49 4.39
C GLU A 49 -0.25 5.46 5.90
N VAL A 50 0.38 4.38 6.38
CA VAL A 50 0.88 4.32 7.75
C VAL A 50 2.39 4.21 7.67
N ILE A 51 3.06 5.20 8.25
CA ILE A 51 4.51 5.20 8.43
C ILE A 51 4.78 4.58 9.79
N LEU A 52 5.59 3.52 9.81
CA LEU A 52 6.03 2.88 11.04
C LEU A 52 7.36 3.48 11.51
N GLU A 53 7.73 3.15 12.75
CA GLU A 53 9.01 3.54 13.31
C GLU A 53 10.19 2.95 12.51
N ASP A 54 11.31 3.66 12.56
CA ASP A 54 12.54 3.27 11.89
C ASP A 54 13.13 2.00 12.51
N ILE A 55 13.56 1.09 11.64
CA ILE A 55 14.34 -0.09 12.01
C ILE A 55 15.80 0.21 11.67
N VAL A 56 16.67 0.18 12.68
CA VAL A 56 18.11 0.38 12.52
C VAL A 56 18.81 -0.97 12.52
N VAL A 57 19.56 -1.24 11.45
CA VAL A 57 20.39 -2.44 11.29
C VAL A 57 21.84 -2.01 11.29
N GLU A 58 22.63 -2.53 12.23
CA GLU A 58 24.09 -2.33 12.25
C GLU A 58 24.75 -3.25 11.20
N LEU A 59 25.67 -2.70 10.42
CA LEU A 59 26.43 -3.40 9.40
C LEU A 59 27.85 -3.59 9.96
N HIS A 60 28.10 -4.76 10.55
CA HIS A 60 29.39 -5.14 11.15
C HIS A 60 30.32 -5.78 10.11
#